data_AF-A0A3D4AR96-F1
#
_entry.id   AF-A0A3D4AR96-F1
#
_cell.length_a   1.000
_cell.length_b   1.000
_cell.length_c   1.000
_cell.angle_alpha   90.00
_cell.angle_beta   90.00
_cell.angle_gamma   90.00
#
_symmetry.space_group_name_H-M   'P 1'
#
loop_
_entity.id
_entity.type
_entity.pdbx_description
1 polymer ?
#
loop_
_entity_poly.entity_id
_entity_poly.type
_entity_poly.pdbx_seq_one_letter_code
_entity_poly.pdbx_strand_id
1 'polypeptide(L)'
;MKFDIKEEDMIIKPYKEEGPIYIREQKGFFQRIRRNLGWLLMLSFIAIPWVQYNGQQAVLLDVATQKFTIFGLTLLPQDFMILAMLFMVGAFALFFVTNWLGRVWCGYTCPQTIWMLMFSWVEQRIEGTRNQRIKLDKSPLRIPVMVN
;
A
#
# COMPACT_ATOMS: atom_id res chain seq x y z
N MET A 1 0.65 22.65 36.33
CA MET A 1 -0.74 22.19 36.52
C MET A 1 -0.75 20.69 36.20
N LYS A 2 -0.86 19.82 37.21
CA LYS A 2 -0.97 18.35 37.00
C LYS A 2 -2.45 18.04 36.86
N PHE A 3 -2.86 17.54 35.70
CA PHE A 3 -4.22 17.04 35.49
C PHE A 3 -4.24 15.58 35.92
N ASP A 4 -4.91 15.30 37.03
CA ASP A 4 -5.06 13.95 37.60
C ASP A 4 -6.33 13.32 37.02
N ILE A 5 -6.24 12.84 35.78
CA ILE A 5 -7.39 12.28 35.06
C ILE A 5 -7.52 10.80 35.41
N LYS A 6 -8.61 10.45 36.10
CA LYS A 6 -8.95 9.07 36.41
C LYS A 6 -9.46 8.36 35.17
N GLU A 7 -9.07 7.09 35.02
CA GLU A 7 -9.37 6.26 33.85
C GLU A 7 -10.88 6.03 33.64
N GLU A 8 -11.67 6.19 34.71
CA GLU A 8 -13.13 6.08 34.74
C GLU A 8 -13.83 7.25 34.03
N ASP A 9 -13.20 8.43 34.00
CA ASP A 9 -13.73 9.67 33.43
C ASP A 9 -13.38 9.83 31.94
N MET A 10 -12.61 8.89 31.38
CA MET A 10 -12.25 8.89 29.97
C MET A 10 -13.36 8.25 29.11
N ILE A 11 -13.92 9.05 28.19
CA ILE A 11 -14.88 8.60 27.17
C ILE A 11 -14.29 7.47 26.31
N ILE A 12 -12.98 7.52 26.08
CA ILE A 12 -12.22 6.47 25.40
C ILE A 12 -11.31 5.82 26.45
N LYS A 13 -11.71 4.66 26.95
CA LYS A 13 -10.86 3.87 27.85
C LYS A 13 -9.61 3.43 27.09
N PRO A 14 -8.40 3.63 27.64
CA PRO A 14 -7.20 3.10 27.02
C PRO A 14 -7.31 1.57 26.95
N TYR A 15 -6.74 1.00 25.89
CA TYR A 15 -6.79 -0.44 25.66
C TYR A 15 -6.07 -1.16 26.80
N LYS A 16 -6.79 -1.99 27.55
CA LYS A 16 -6.38 -2.53 28.85
C LYS A 16 -5.24 -3.56 28.78
N GLU A 17 -4.86 -4.01 27.58
CA GLU A 17 -3.79 -4.99 27.39
C GLU A 17 -2.79 -4.48 26.35
N GLU A 18 -1.53 -4.26 26.69
CA GLU A 18 -0.47 -3.92 25.72
C GLU A 18 -0.01 -5.14 24.89
N GLY A 19 -0.97 -5.92 24.38
CA GLY A 19 -0.73 -7.14 23.62
C GLY A 19 -0.58 -6.88 22.11
N PRO A 20 0.22 -7.69 21.39
CA PRO A 20 0.32 -7.61 19.94
C PRO A 20 -1.04 -7.87 19.26
N ILE A 21 -1.38 -7.02 18.27
CA ILE A 21 -2.64 -7.11 17.54
C ILE A 21 -2.51 -8.13 16.40
N TYR A 22 -3.12 -9.30 16.56
CA TYR A 22 -3.11 -10.34 15.51
C TYR A 22 -4.26 -10.16 14.52
N ILE A 23 -3.92 -9.74 13.30
CA ILE A 23 -4.87 -9.59 12.19
C ILE A 23 -5.26 -10.97 11.67
N ARG A 24 -6.57 -11.24 11.56
CA ARG A 24 -7.11 -12.49 10.99
C ARG A 24 -7.36 -12.33 9.49
N GLU A 25 -6.89 -13.28 8.68
CA GLU A 25 -7.24 -13.35 7.26
C GLU A 25 -8.75 -13.59 7.10
N GLN A 26 -9.41 -12.75 6.31
CA GLN A 26 -10.77 -13.02 5.85
C GLN A 26 -10.73 -13.78 4.53
N LYS A 27 -11.53 -14.85 4.40
CA LYS A 27 -11.65 -15.63 3.17
C LYS A 27 -12.97 -15.28 2.47
N GLY A 28 -12.94 -15.00 1.17
CA GLY A 28 -14.13 -14.69 0.39
C GLY A 28 -13.84 -14.38 -1.08
N PHE A 29 -14.88 -14.36 -1.91
CA PHE A 29 -14.76 -14.07 -3.35
C PHE A 29 -14.25 -12.65 -3.60
N PHE A 30 -14.86 -11.65 -2.98
CA PHE A 30 -14.42 -10.25 -3.05
C PHE A 30 -12.99 -10.03 -2.56
N GLN A 31 -12.56 -10.82 -1.57
CA GLN A 31 -11.19 -10.80 -1.09
C GLN A 31 -10.19 -11.35 -2.12
N ARG A 32 -10.56 -12.39 -2.89
CA ARG A 32 -9.73 -12.91 -3.98
C ARG A 32 -9.56 -11.87 -5.08
N ILE A 33 -10.63 -11.19 -5.47
CA ILE A 33 -10.57 -10.10 -6.45
C ILE A 33 -9.63 -9.00 -5.96
N ARG A 34 -9.82 -8.53 -4.73
CA ARG A 34 -8.97 -7.50 -4.12
C ARG A 34 -7.49 -7.90 -4.10
N ARG A 35 -7.20 -9.16 -3.74
CA ARG A 35 -5.83 -9.67 -3.71
C ARG A 35 -5.22 -9.76 -5.10
N ASN A 36 -5.95 -10.27 -6.09
CA ASN A 36 -5.46 -10.35 -7.46
C ASN A 36 -5.21 -8.96 -8.04
N LEU A 37 -6.12 -8.01 -7.80
CA LEU A 37 -5.97 -6.63 -8.22
C LEU A 37 -4.77 -5.95 -7.54
N GLY A 38 -4.58 -6.20 -6.24
CA GLY A 38 -3.43 -5.70 -5.48
C GLY A 38 -2.09 -6.23 -6.02
N TRP A 39 -2.01 -7.53 -6.32
CA TRP A 39 -0.84 -8.12 -6.96
C TRP A 39 -0.58 -7.54 -8.34
N LEU A 40 -1.62 -7.39 -9.17
CA LEU A 40 -1.50 -6.79 -10.50
C LEU A 40 -0.98 -5.36 -10.43
N LEU A 41 -1.55 -4.53 -9.55
CA LEU A 41 -1.14 -3.15 -9.35
C LEU A 41 0.30 -3.06 -8.83
N MET A 42 0.67 -3.85 -7.82
CA MET A 42 2.04 -3.84 -7.29
C MET A 42 3.07 -4.31 -8.31
N LEU A 43 2.79 -5.42 -9.00
CA LEU A 43 3.69 -5.94 -10.04
C LEU A 43 3.85 -4.95 -11.17
N SER A 44 2.76 -4.31 -11.61
CA SER A 44 2.84 -3.26 -12.62
C SER A 44 3.70 -2.09 -12.15
N PHE A 45 3.54 -1.62 -10.91
CA PHE A 45 4.34 -0.53 -10.35
C PHE A 45 5.84 -0.84 -10.31
N ILE A 46 6.22 -2.06 -9.92
CA ILE A 46 7.62 -2.49 -9.87
C ILE A 46 8.17 -2.76 -11.28
N ALA A 47 7.33 -3.27 -12.19
CA ALA A 47 7.75 -3.61 -13.55
C ALA A 47 7.95 -2.37 -14.45
N ILE A 48 7.16 -1.30 -14.26
CA ILE A 48 7.23 -0.07 -15.06
C ILE A 48 8.68 0.45 -15.26
N PRO A 49 9.52 0.64 -14.21
CA PRO A 49 10.87 1.13 -14.40
C PRO A 49 11.79 0.14 -15.12
N TRP A 50 11.48 -1.16 -15.18
CA TRP A 50 12.30 -2.14 -15.89
C TRP A 50 11.92 -2.31 -17.36
N VAL A 51 10.76 -1.79 -17.78
CA VAL A 51 10.38 -1.78 -19.18
C VAL A 51 11.33 -0.83 -19.93
N GLN A 52 12.08 -1.39 -20.88
CA GLN A 52 12.93 -0.62 -21.80
C GLN A 52 12.12 -0.31 -23.06
N TYR A 53 12.17 0.93 -23.53
CA TYR A 53 11.50 1.37 -24.75
C TYR A 53 12.47 2.18 -25.61
N ASN A 54 12.68 1.75 -26.86
CA ASN A 54 13.63 2.36 -27.81
C ASN A 54 15.08 2.53 -27.27
N GLY A 55 15.56 1.56 -26.49
CA GLY A 55 16.94 1.56 -25.98
C GLY A 55 17.18 2.47 -24.77
N GLN A 56 16.14 3.09 -24.22
CA GLN A 56 16.18 3.82 -22.94
C GLN A 56 15.08 3.32 -21.99
N GLN A 57 15.26 3.57 -20.69
CA GLN A 57 14.30 3.19 -19.67
C GLN A 57 12.96 3.93 -19.89
N ALA A 58 11.85 3.20 -19.86
CA ALA A 58 10.53 3.75 -20.21
C ALA A 58 10.08 4.89 -19.29
N VAL A 59 10.53 4.92 -18.03
CA VAL A 59 10.36 6.08 -17.15
C VAL A 59 11.72 6.44 -16.58
N LEU A 60 12.36 7.44 -17.17
CA LEU A 60 13.66 7.97 -16.74
C LEU A 60 13.48 9.43 -16.33
N LEU A 61 13.72 9.70 -15.04
CA LEU A 61 13.72 11.05 -14.48
C LEU A 61 15.17 11.51 -14.33
N ASP A 62 15.71 12.21 -15.33
CA ASP A 62 17.05 12.79 -15.24
C ASP A 62 16.97 14.19 -14.63
N VAL A 63 17.26 14.26 -13.33
CA VAL A 63 17.26 15.53 -12.56
C VAL A 63 18.42 16.43 -12.97
N ALA A 64 19.53 15.86 -13.46
CA ALA A 64 20.73 16.63 -13.82
C ALA A 64 20.55 17.37 -15.15
N THR A 65 19.93 16.73 -16.15
CA THR A 65 19.65 17.37 -17.45
C THR A 65 18.23 17.93 -17.57
N GLN A 66 17.41 17.81 -16.51
CA GLN A 66 15.99 18.19 -16.49
C GLN A 66 15.19 17.58 -17.65
N LYS A 67 15.53 16.34 -18.01
CA LYS A 67 14.87 15.57 -19.07
C LYS A 67 14.03 14.48 -18.44
N PHE A 68 12.75 14.48 -18.77
CA PHE A 68 11.82 13.44 -18.33
C PHE A 68 11.44 12.59 -19.52
N THR A 69 11.92 11.34 -19.56
CA THR A 69 11.58 10.39 -20.62
C THR A 69 10.45 9.50 -20.13
N ILE A 70 9.25 9.63 -20.72
CA ILE A 70 8.07 8.82 -20.41
C ILE A 70 7.64 8.08 -21.69
N PHE A 71 7.82 6.76 -21.71
CA PHE A 71 7.47 5.84 -22.82
C PHE A 71 7.89 6.35 -24.21
N GLY A 72 9.09 6.93 -24.31
CA GLY A 72 9.65 7.49 -25.55
C GLY A 72 9.35 8.97 -25.81
N LEU A 73 8.53 9.63 -24.98
CA LEU A 73 8.39 11.08 -24.97
C LEU A 73 9.49 11.68 -24.10
N THR A 74 10.46 12.33 -24.72
CA THR A 74 11.50 13.11 -24.02
C THR A 74 10.99 14.52 -23.82
N LEU A 75 10.56 14.85 -22.60
CA LEU A 75 10.09 16.18 -22.24
C LEU A 75 11.30 17.05 -21.86
N LEU A 76 11.47 18.15 -22.57
CA LEU A 76 12.44 19.19 -22.26
C LEU A 76 11.82 20.26 -21.34
N PRO A 77 12.61 21.16 -20.74
CA PRO A 77 12.10 22.23 -19.88
C PRO A 77 11.01 23.11 -20.52
N GLN A 78 11.01 23.24 -21.84
CA GLN A 78 10.00 23.98 -22.60
C GLN A 78 8.63 23.28 -22.64
N ASP A 79 8.60 21.94 -22.57
CA ASP A 79 7.39 21.12 -22.67
C ASP A 79 6.75 20.83 -21.30
N PHE A 80 7.28 21.44 -20.23
CA PHE A 80 6.80 21.24 -18.86
C PHE A 80 5.32 21.63 -18.69
N MET A 81 4.82 22.56 -19.51
CA MET A 81 3.41 22.94 -19.52
C MET A 81 2.49 21.78 -19.96
N ILE A 82 2.93 20.95 -20.91
CA ILE A 82 2.18 19.77 -21.37
C ILE A 82 2.12 18.73 -20.25
N LEU A 83 3.25 18.50 -19.58
CA LEU A 83 3.34 17.60 -18.43
C LEU A 83 2.43 18.06 -17.28
N ALA A 84 2.44 19.36 -16.96
CA ALA A 84 1.59 19.93 -15.92
C ALA A 84 0.09 19.80 -16.25
N MET A 85 -0.31 20.05 -17.51
CA MET A 85 -1.70 19.84 -17.94
C MET A 85 -2.12 18.37 -17.84
N LEU A 86 -1.23 17.43 -18.20
CA LEU A 86 -1.50 16.00 -18.04
C LEU A 86 -1.69 15.62 -16.57
N PHE A 87 -0.84 16.10 -15.67
CA PHE A 87 -1.01 15.88 -14.24
C PHE A 87 -2.27 16.54 -13.68
N MET A 88 -2.64 17.72 -14.17
CA MET A 88 -3.89 18.40 -13.80
C MET A 88 -5.10 17.54 -14.17
N VAL A 89 -5.17 17.06 -15.43
CA VAL A 89 -6.25 16.19 -15.89
C VAL A 89 -6.27 14.88 -15.10
N GLY A 90 -5.10 14.29 -14.82
CA GLY A 90 -4.98 13.08 -13.99
C GLY A 90 -5.50 13.28 -12.56
N ALA A 91 -5.18 14.42 -11.94
CA ALA A 91 -5.69 14.77 -10.62
C ALA A 91 -7.21 14.94 -10.64
N PHE A 92 -7.77 15.67 -11.60
CA PHE A 92 -9.23 15.80 -11.75
C PHE A 92 -9.91 14.45 -11.98
N ALA A 93 -9.35 13.59 -12.83
CA ALA A 93 -9.86 12.24 -13.06
C ALA A 93 -9.85 11.41 -11.76
N LEU A 94 -8.77 11.49 -10.97
CA LEU A 94 -8.67 10.82 -9.68
C LEU A 94 -9.76 11.31 -8.72
N PHE A 95 -9.95 12.64 -8.58
CA PHE A 95 -11.00 13.22 -7.74
C PHE A 95 -12.42 12.85 -8.20
N PHE A 96 -12.63 12.80 -9.52
CA PHE A 96 -13.90 12.39 -10.08
C PHE A 96 -14.24 10.94 -9.73
N VAL A 97 -13.27 10.03 -9.89
CA VAL A 97 -13.45 8.61 -9.54
C VAL A 97 -13.64 8.41 -8.04
N THR A 98 -12.91 9.16 -7.19
CA THR A 98 -13.05 9.05 -5.73
C THR A 98 -14.38 9.60 -5.24
N ASN A 99 -14.94 10.64 -5.87
CA ASN A 99 -16.27 11.14 -5.52
C ASN A 99 -17.37 10.15 -5.94
N TRP A 100 -17.26 9.53 -7.11
CA TRP A 100 -18.31 8.65 -7.62
C TRP A 100 -18.28 7.25 -6.99
N LEU A 101 -17.10 6.65 -6.85
CA LEU A 101 -16.91 5.26 -6.39
C LEU A 101 -15.95 5.17 -5.20
N GLY A 102 -15.95 6.16 -4.32
CA GLY A 102 -14.95 6.31 -3.24
C GLY A 102 -14.74 5.06 -2.39
N ARG A 103 -15.79 4.34 -2.01
CA ARG A 103 -15.64 3.11 -1.20
C ARG A 103 -14.99 1.97 -1.98
N VAL A 104 -15.30 1.83 -3.26
CA VAL A 104 -14.69 0.81 -4.13
C VAL A 104 -13.23 1.21 -4.41
N TRP A 105 -12.98 2.47 -4.74
CA TRP A 105 -11.64 2.97 -5.00
C TRP A 105 -10.72 2.84 -3.78
N CYS A 106 -11.14 3.38 -2.64
CA CYS A 106 -10.38 3.31 -1.40
C CYS A 106 -10.20 1.86 -0.91
N GLY A 107 -11.14 0.96 -1.19
CA GLY A 107 -11.06 -0.43 -0.76
C GLY A 107 -10.23 -1.36 -1.66
N TYR A 108 -10.13 -1.07 -2.96
CA TYR A 108 -9.57 -2.00 -3.96
C TYR A 108 -8.37 -1.46 -4.73
N THR A 109 -8.28 -0.15 -5.00
CA THR A 109 -7.24 0.45 -5.85
C THR A 109 -6.30 1.40 -5.12
N CYS A 110 -6.65 1.85 -3.91
CA CYS A 110 -5.78 2.75 -3.14
C CYS A 110 -4.40 2.09 -2.90
N PRO A 111 -3.29 2.74 -3.33
CA PRO A 111 -1.96 2.13 -3.26
C PRO A 111 -1.52 1.86 -1.82
N GLN A 112 -1.86 2.76 -0.88
CA GLN A 112 -1.58 2.57 0.55
C GLN A 112 -2.27 1.31 1.10
N THR A 113 -3.55 1.12 0.76
CA THR A 113 -4.33 -0.03 1.23
C THR A 113 -3.81 -1.33 0.62
N ILE A 114 -3.49 -1.34 -0.67
CA ILE A 114 -2.92 -2.51 -1.34
C ILE A 114 -1.59 -2.91 -0.70
N TRP A 115 -0.69 -1.96 -0.48
CA TRP A 115 0.61 -2.23 0.13
C TRP A 115 0.47 -2.89 1.50
N MET A 116 -0.35 -2.30 2.38
CA MET A 116 -0.59 -2.83 3.72
C MET A 116 -1.20 -4.24 3.68
N LEU A 117 -2.21 -4.46 2.83
CA LEU A 117 -2.85 -5.77 2.71
C LEU A 117 -1.91 -6.83 2.13
N MET A 118 -1.06 -6.47 1.18
CA MET A 118 -0.04 -7.37 0.63
C MET A 118 0.98 -7.74 1.71
N PHE A 119 1.46 -6.76 2.48
CA PHE A 119 2.41 -7.02 3.55
C PHE A 119 1.82 -7.97 4.61
N SER A 120 0.61 -7.69 5.10
CA SER A 120 -0.06 -8.60 6.04
C SER A 120 -0.31 -10.00 5.46
N TRP A 121 -0.53 -10.12 4.15
CA TRP A 121 -0.65 -11.43 3.50
C TRP A 121 0.68 -12.18 3.48
N VAL A 122 1.78 -11.51 3.14
CA VAL A 122 3.14 -12.09 3.17
C VAL A 122 3.50 -12.51 4.59
N GLU A 123 3.26 -11.64 5.57
CA GLU A 123 3.51 -11.88 6.99
C GLU A 123 2.71 -13.09 7.50
N GLN A 124 1.45 -13.24 7.10
CA GLN A 124 0.64 -14.42 7.46
C GLN A 124 1.15 -15.69 6.80
N ARG A 125 1.76 -15.60 5.61
CA ARG A 125 2.33 -16.77 4.93
C ARG A 125 3.63 -17.23 5.58
N ILE A 126 4.42 -16.30 6.14
CA ILE A 126 5.70 -16.56 6.81
C ILE A 126 5.48 -16.98 8.28
N GLU A 127 4.67 -16.24 9.05
CA GLU A 127 4.46 -16.47 10.50
C GLU A 127 3.27 -17.40 10.81
N GLY A 128 2.42 -17.67 9.82
CA GLY A 128 1.24 -18.50 9.99
C GLY A 128 0.01 -17.77 10.51
N THR A 129 -1.04 -18.55 10.74
CA THR A 129 -2.38 -18.09 11.16
C THR A 129 -2.37 -17.50 12.58
N ARG A 130 -3.39 -16.71 12.94
CA ARG A 130 -3.53 -16.10 14.27
C ARG A 130 -3.31 -17.09 15.43
N ASN A 131 -3.84 -18.31 15.33
CA ASN A 131 -3.68 -19.31 16.39
C ASN A 131 -2.23 -19.81 16.51
N GLN A 132 -1.49 -19.85 15.40
CA GLN A 132 -0.07 -20.22 15.40
C GLN A 132 0.77 -19.08 16.01
N ARG A 133 0.46 -17.82 15.69
CA ARG A 133 1.13 -16.65 16.28
C ARG A 133 0.90 -16.53 17.80
N ILE A 134 -0.34 -16.71 18.26
CA ILE A 134 -0.66 -16.74 19.70
C ILE A 134 0.08 -17.88 20.43
N LYS A 135 0.28 -19.02 19.77
CA LYS A 135 1.06 -20.14 20.33
C LYS A 135 2.56 -19.83 20.34
N LEU A 136 3.06 -19.13 19.32
CA LEU A 136 4.46 -18.73 19.22
C LEU A 136 4.83 -17.71 20.30
N ASP A 137 3.98 -16.72 20.55
CA ASP A 137 4.23 -15.72 21.61
C ASP A 137 4.16 -16.29 23.03
N LYS A 138 3.48 -17.44 23.21
CA LYS A 138 3.48 -18.20 24.47
C LYS A 138 4.68 -19.15 24.60
N SER A 139 5.46 -19.34 23.53
CA SER A 139 6.59 -20.25 23.52
C SER A 139 7.84 -19.55 24.04
N PRO A 140 8.66 -20.22 24.89
CA PRO A 140 9.83 -19.60 25.53
C PRO A 140 10.97 -19.26 24.55
N LEU A 141 10.99 -19.88 23.36
CA LEU A 141 11.95 -19.62 22.30
C LEU A 141 11.28 -18.82 21.19
N ARG A 142 11.63 -17.53 21.06
CA ARG A 142 11.19 -16.61 19.99
C ARG A 142 11.88 -16.88 18.66
N ILE A 143 12.04 -18.15 18.28
CA ILE A 143 12.59 -18.50 16.97
C ILE A 143 11.42 -18.44 15.99
N PRO A 144 11.52 -17.72 14.85
CA PRO A 144 10.50 -17.76 13.83
C PRO A 144 10.49 -19.17 13.23
N VAL A 145 9.64 -20.03 13.76
CA VAL A 145 9.39 -21.36 13.21
C VAL A 145 8.62 -21.14 11.90
N MET A 146 9.31 -21.29 10.77
CA MET A 146 8.65 -21.38 9.47
C MET A 146 7.72 -22.60 9.50
N VAL A 147 6.43 -22.33 9.67
CA VAL A 147 5.38 -23.33 9.62
C VAL A 147 5.34 -23.87 8.18
N ASN A 148 5.73 -25.14 8.01
CA ASN A 148 5.48 -25.92 6.80
C ASN A 148 4.04 -26.47 6.83
#